data_AF-A0A960KYP4-F1
#
_entry.id   AF-A0A960KYP4-F1
#
_cell.length_a   1.000
_cell.length_b   1.000
_cell.length_c   1.000
_cell.angle_alpha   90.00
_cell.angle_beta   90.00
_cell.angle_gamma   90.00
#
_symmetry.space_group_name_H-M   'P 1'
#
loop_
_entity.id
_entity.type
_entity.pdbx_description
1 polymer ?
#
loop_
_entity_poly.entity_id
_entity_poly.type
_entity_poly.pdbx_seq_one_letter_code
_entity_poly.pdbx_strand_id
1 'polypeptide(L)'
;MDLKAWIGHFWPIGLSLVVPILLGLGLLLGRHYTFAPIEVTADQPDYVQIQGIPYFVQHDPQWAGQRLGGSQETLAEAGCTLVCVAMALHRLGFDWTPSQLCQRLKTAGGFTKRGHLIWKELGTVTDGRVKVRFPLLSHTQIGRELAAGRPVIAKILLSGSVQHWVLIIGQEGPNYWALDPLSRDWEPVQLSILSQKIYAIRVLEKA
;
A
#
# COMPACT_ATOMS: atom_id res chain seq x y z
N MET A 1 -17.23 17.43 88.10
CA MET A 1 -17.77 16.16 88.64
C MET A 1 -18.86 15.67 87.70
N ASP A 2 -18.90 14.35 87.49
CA ASP A 2 -19.84 13.49 86.73
C ASP A 2 -19.90 13.66 85.20
N LEU A 3 -19.53 12.71 84.33
CA LEU A 3 -19.47 11.23 84.27
C LEU A 3 -20.81 10.49 84.00
N LYS A 4 -20.88 9.90 82.78
CA LYS A 4 -21.64 8.72 82.28
C LYS A 4 -22.98 8.92 81.54
N ALA A 5 -23.01 8.49 80.27
CA ALA A 5 -23.80 7.36 79.69
C ALA A 5 -23.84 7.50 78.15
N TRP A 6 -23.11 6.71 77.35
CA TRP A 6 -23.35 5.35 76.82
C TRP A 6 -24.31 5.25 75.60
N ILE A 7 -23.68 5.01 74.43
CA ILE A 7 -24.02 4.20 73.23
C ILE A 7 -25.29 4.45 72.40
N GLY A 8 -25.09 4.62 71.09
CA GLY A 8 -26.07 4.29 70.05
C GLY A 8 -25.65 4.65 68.61
N HIS A 9 -24.99 3.71 67.92
CA HIS A 9 -25.02 3.38 66.47
C HIS A 9 -25.36 4.46 65.42
N PHE A 10 -24.53 4.56 64.37
CA PHE A 10 -24.84 4.22 62.96
C PHE A 10 -23.79 4.84 62.04
N TRP A 11 -23.10 4.00 61.27
CA TRP A 11 -22.18 4.41 60.20
C TRP A 11 -22.88 4.25 58.86
N PRO A 12 -22.76 5.23 57.94
CA PRO A 12 -22.77 4.92 56.53
C PRO A 12 -21.46 5.33 55.84
N ILE A 13 -20.95 4.36 55.10
CA ILE A 13 -19.84 4.42 54.14
C ILE A 13 -20.28 5.31 52.98
N GLY A 14 -19.41 6.23 52.52
CA GLY A 14 -19.68 6.93 51.27
C GLY A 14 -18.74 8.08 50.93
N LEU A 15 -17.47 7.80 50.65
CA LEU A 15 -16.66 8.70 49.82
C LEU A 15 -15.85 7.87 48.81
N SER A 16 -16.39 7.76 47.60
CA SER A 16 -15.65 7.44 46.38
C SER A 16 -15.56 8.72 45.55
N LEU A 17 -14.37 9.29 45.39
CA LEU A 17 -14.04 10.01 44.16
C LEU A 17 -12.58 9.72 43.78
N VAL A 18 -12.48 9.22 42.56
CA VAL A 18 -11.33 8.67 41.87
C VAL A 18 -10.44 9.79 41.35
N VAL A 19 -9.15 9.73 41.66
CA VAL A 19 -8.04 10.38 40.94
C VAL A 19 -6.99 9.27 40.87
N PRO A 20 -6.40 8.83 39.72
CA PRO A 20 -6.10 9.60 38.49
C PRO A 20 -6.22 8.81 37.14
N ILE A 21 -6.85 9.35 36.09
CA ILE A 21 -6.63 8.84 34.72
C ILE A 21 -6.49 10.00 33.73
N LEU A 22 -5.41 10.76 33.82
CA LEU A 22 -5.01 11.73 32.78
C LEU A 22 -3.52 11.59 32.39
N LEU A 23 -2.96 10.40 32.55
CA LEU A 23 -1.63 10.04 32.00
C LEU A 23 -1.68 8.90 30.97
N GLY A 24 -2.83 8.23 30.82
CA GLY A 24 -3.01 7.13 29.85
C GLY A 24 -3.51 7.56 28.45
N LEU A 25 -4.04 8.77 28.29
CA LEU A 25 -4.68 9.18 27.03
C LEU A 25 -3.67 9.70 25.98
N GLY A 26 -2.51 10.21 26.43
CA GLY A 26 -1.48 10.75 25.54
C GLY A 26 -0.64 9.70 24.80
N LEU A 27 -0.58 8.46 25.32
CA LEU A 27 0.15 7.35 24.68
C LEU A 27 -0.71 6.54 23.69
N LEU A 28 -2.04 6.76 23.66
CA LEU A 28 -2.95 6.07 22.74
C LEU A 28 -3.18 6.81 21.41
N LEU A 29 -2.68 8.04 21.27
CA LEU A 29 -2.79 8.84 20.04
C LEU A 29 -1.61 8.64 19.08
N GLY A 30 -0.64 7.81 19.45
CA GLY A 30 0.40 7.28 18.55
C GLY A 30 -0.08 6.06 17.76
N ARG A 31 -1.37 5.96 17.44
CA ARG A 31 -1.84 4.90 16.53
C ARG A 31 -1.36 5.30 15.13
N HIS A 32 -0.20 4.78 14.75
CA HIS A 32 0.10 4.59 13.33
C HIS A 32 -1.17 3.95 12.75
N TYR A 33 -1.88 4.67 11.87
CA TYR A 33 -3.03 4.14 11.16
C TYR A 33 -2.54 3.09 10.16
N THR A 34 -2.04 1.96 10.66
CA THR A 34 -1.88 0.73 9.90
C THR A 34 -3.28 0.13 9.85
N PHE A 35 -4.03 0.50 8.82
CA PHE A 35 -5.30 -0.15 8.54
C PHE A 35 -5.06 -1.65 8.37
N ALA A 36 -5.97 -2.47 8.90
CA ALA A 36 -5.87 -3.91 8.77
C ALA A 36 -5.86 -4.29 7.28
N PRO A 37 -5.09 -5.32 6.89
CA PRO A 37 -5.17 -5.85 5.53
C PRO A 37 -6.60 -6.33 5.23
N ILE A 38 -7.01 -6.20 3.98
CA ILE A 38 -8.31 -6.72 3.49
C ILE A 38 -8.08 -8.02 2.73
N GLU A 39 -9.10 -8.88 2.65
CA GLU A 39 -9.06 -10.06 1.79
C GLU A 39 -8.97 -9.64 0.31
N VAL A 40 -8.49 -10.53 -0.56
CA VAL A 40 -8.35 -10.25 -2.00
C VAL A 40 -9.65 -10.36 -2.79
N THR A 41 -10.74 -10.80 -2.17
CA THR A 41 -12.05 -10.95 -2.80
C THR A 41 -12.91 -9.71 -2.60
N ALA A 42 -13.37 -9.10 -3.68
CA ALA A 42 -14.21 -7.90 -3.62
C ALA A 42 -15.64 -8.21 -3.13
N ASP A 43 -16.21 -7.28 -2.37
CA ASP A 43 -17.56 -7.38 -1.80
C ASP A 43 -18.70 -7.17 -2.82
N GLN A 44 -18.39 -6.66 -4.02
CA GLN A 44 -19.37 -6.28 -5.04
C GLN A 44 -18.99 -6.87 -6.40
N PRO A 45 -19.96 -7.39 -7.19
CA PRO A 45 -19.69 -7.97 -8.50
C PRO A 45 -19.63 -6.88 -9.58
N ASP A 46 -18.46 -6.27 -9.76
CA ASP A 46 -18.18 -5.39 -10.90
C ASP A 46 -17.39 -6.15 -11.98
N TYR A 47 -17.58 -5.76 -13.24
CA TYR A 47 -16.70 -6.13 -14.35
C TYR A 47 -16.01 -4.87 -14.87
N VAL A 48 -14.69 -4.83 -14.73
CA VAL A 48 -13.85 -3.75 -15.26
C VAL A 48 -12.49 -4.32 -15.63
N GLN A 49 -12.00 -4.02 -16.82
CA GLN A 49 -10.64 -4.38 -17.22
C GLN A 49 -10.00 -3.22 -17.97
N ILE A 50 -8.85 -2.78 -17.49
CA ILE A 50 -8.07 -1.72 -18.10
C ILE A 50 -7.17 -2.35 -19.16
N GLN A 51 -7.46 -2.05 -20.42
CA GLN A 51 -6.67 -2.48 -21.58
C GLN A 51 -5.52 -1.51 -21.89
N GLY A 52 -4.58 -1.95 -22.72
CA GLY A 52 -3.51 -1.12 -23.28
C GLY A 52 -2.39 -0.74 -22.30
N ILE A 53 -2.21 -1.53 -21.23
CA ILE A 53 -1.05 -1.44 -20.35
C ILE A 53 -0.01 -2.44 -20.86
N PRO A 54 1.25 -2.03 -21.13
CA PRO A 54 2.29 -3.00 -21.45
C PRO A 54 2.57 -3.89 -20.24
N TYR A 55 2.74 -5.19 -20.46
CA TYR A 55 3.20 -6.09 -19.41
C TYR A 55 4.72 -6.01 -19.33
N PHE A 56 5.24 -5.49 -18.21
CA PHE A 56 6.65 -5.58 -17.87
C PHE A 56 6.89 -6.56 -16.71
N VAL A 57 7.95 -7.36 -16.81
CA VAL A 57 8.44 -8.22 -15.72
C VAL A 57 9.80 -7.72 -15.22
N GLN A 58 10.07 -7.91 -13.93
CA GLN A 58 11.29 -7.37 -13.31
C GLN A 58 12.57 -8.14 -13.70
N HIS A 59 12.40 -9.39 -14.15
CA HIS A 59 13.48 -10.29 -14.55
C HIS A 59 13.75 -10.30 -16.07
N ASP A 60 13.16 -9.38 -16.82
CA ASP A 60 13.45 -9.23 -18.26
C ASP A 60 14.95 -8.98 -18.48
N PRO A 61 15.64 -9.76 -19.33
CA PRO A 61 17.07 -9.62 -19.58
C PRO A 61 17.54 -8.21 -19.99
N GLN A 62 16.68 -7.39 -20.60
CA GLN A 62 17.01 -6.03 -21.03
C GLN A 62 17.32 -5.10 -19.85
N TRP A 63 16.78 -5.38 -18.66
CA TRP A 63 16.98 -4.53 -17.47
C TRP A 63 17.22 -5.29 -16.17
N ALA A 64 17.10 -6.61 -16.16
CA ALA A 64 17.27 -7.47 -15.00
C ALA A 64 18.53 -7.15 -14.19
N GLY A 65 19.66 -6.91 -14.87
CA GLY A 65 20.95 -6.63 -14.24
C GLY A 65 21.15 -5.17 -13.77
N GLN A 66 20.24 -4.25 -14.06
CA GLN A 66 20.38 -2.85 -13.66
C GLN A 66 20.15 -2.70 -12.16
N ARG A 67 21.11 -2.09 -11.46
CA ARG A 67 21.00 -1.79 -10.03
C ARG A 67 20.01 -0.67 -9.75
N LEU A 68 19.14 -0.91 -8.78
CA LEU A 68 18.30 0.10 -8.15
C LEU A 68 19.18 1.18 -7.48
N GLY A 69 18.63 2.37 -7.27
CA GLY A 69 19.35 3.42 -6.57
C GLY A 69 19.47 3.12 -5.08
N GLY A 70 20.59 3.44 -4.45
CA GLY A 70 20.75 3.39 -2.99
C GLY A 70 20.96 2.00 -2.37
N SER A 71 20.75 0.89 -3.09
CA SER A 71 21.17 -0.46 -2.69
C SER A 71 22.04 -1.12 -3.76
N GLN A 72 22.51 -2.35 -3.50
CA GLN A 72 23.21 -3.18 -4.49
C GLN A 72 22.27 -4.12 -5.25
N GLU A 73 20.99 -4.12 -4.89
CA GLU A 73 19.98 -4.98 -5.50
C GLU A 73 19.69 -4.52 -6.94
N THR A 74 19.45 -5.52 -7.78
CA THR A 74 19.09 -5.35 -9.18
C THR A 74 17.57 -5.27 -9.35
N LEU A 75 17.12 -4.88 -10.55
CA LEU A 75 15.70 -4.93 -10.91
C LEU A 75 15.14 -6.36 -10.80
N ALA A 76 15.93 -7.38 -11.18
CA ALA A 76 15.49 -8.76 -11.07
C ALA A 76 15.23 -9.18 -9.61
N GLU A 77 16.02 -8.67 -8.66
CA GLU A 77 15.93 -9.06 -7.25
C GLU A 77 14.84 -8.30 -6.48
N ALA A 78 14.68 -6.99 -6.74
CA ALA A 78 13.84 -6.12 -5.92
C ALA A 78 12.99 -5.09 -6.72
N GLY A 79 12.79 -5.32 -8.02
CA GLY A 79 12.18 -4.34 -8.93
C GLY A 79 10.65 -4.24 -8.91
N CYS A 80 9.92 -5.05 -8.13
CA CYS A 80 8.46 -5.19 -8.25
C CYS A 80 7.70 -3.86 -8.16
N THR A 81 8.08 -2.98 -7.22
CA THR A 81 7.46 -1.66 -7.07
C THR A 81 7.72 -0.79 -8.31
N LEU A 82 8.96 -0.76 -8.79
CA LEU A 82 9.34 0.07 -9.92
C LEU A 82 8.64 -0.36 -11.20
N VAL A 83 8.55 -1.67 -11.44
CA VAL A 83 7.88 -2.24 -12.61
C VAL A 83 6.38 -1.92 -12.58
N CYS A 84 5.72 -2.05 -11.44
CA CYS A 84 4.33 -1.62 -11.28
C CYS A 84 4.12 -0.13 -11.60
N VAL A 85 5.05 0.73 -11.15
CA VAL A 85 5.00 2.16 -11.43
C VAL A 85 5.19 2.44 -12.93
N ALA A 86 6.14 1.77 -13.60
CA ALA A 86 6.34 1.93 -15.04
C ALA A 86 5.07 1.57 -15.83
N MET A 87 4.44 0.44 -15.51
CA MET A 87 3.18 0.02 -16.13
C MET A 87 2.04 1.01 -15.86
N ALA A 88 1.91 1.51 -14.61
CA ALA A 88 0.88 2.49 -14.26
C ALA A 88 1.08 3.85 -14.96
N LEU A 89 2.34 4.30 -15.08
CA LEU A 89 2.70 5.55 -15.75
C LEU A 89 2.33 5.54 -17.24
N HIS A 90 2.35 4.38 -17.90
CA HIS A 90 1.91 4.24 -19.28
C HIS A 90 0.45 4.71 -19.48
N ARG A 91 -0.44 4.50 -18.50
CA ARG A 91 -1.83 5.02 -18.57
C ARG A 91 -1.93 6.53 -18.43
N LEU A 92 -0.88 7.17 -17.96
CA LEU A 92 -0.79 8.63 -17.87
C LEU A 92 -0.04 9.24 -19.06
N GLY A 93 0.34 8.43 -20.07
CA GLY A 93 1.02 8.88 -21.29
C GLY A 93 2.55 8.91 -21.18
N PHE A 94 3.11 8.10 -20.28
CA PHE A 94 4.56 7.95 -20.12
C PHE A 94 4.99 6.55 -20.56
N ASP A 95 5.49 6.45 -21.79
CA ASP A 95 5.88 5.18 -22.42
C ASP A 95 7.32 4.80 -22.01
N TRP A 96 7.59 4.77 -20.71
CA TRP A 96 8.92 4.45 -20.17
C TRP A 96 9.04 2.98 -19.80
N THR A 97 10.14 2.36 -20.20
CA THR A 97 10.52 1.03 -19.71
C THR A 97 10.90 1.09 -18.23
N PRO A 98 10.92 -0.06 -17.51
CA PRO A 98 11.45 -0.12 -16.15
C PRO A 98 12.88 0.42 -16.07
N SER A 99 13.71 0.17 -17.07
CA SER A 99 15.08 0.68 -17.11
C SER A 99 15.16 2.20 -17.14
N GLN A 100 14.35 2.82 -18.02
CA GLN A 100 14.30 4.27 -18.18
C GLN A 100 13.77 4.94 -16.91
N LEU A 101 12.71 4.40 -16.31
CA LEU A 101 12.18 4.89 -15.04
C LEU A 101 13.22 4.78 -13.91
N CYS A 102 13.92 3.65 -13.81
CA CYS A 102 14.98 3.44 -12.84
C CYS A 102 16.09 4.49 -12.98
N GLN A 103 16.54 4.77 -14.20
CA GLN A 103 17.56 5.78 -14.44
C GLN A 103 17.09 7.19 -14.05
N ARG A 104 15.85 7.56 -14.40
CA ARG A 104 15.27 8.86 -14.02
C ARG A 104 15.19 9.05 -12.51
N LEU A 105 14.69 8.03 -11.81
CA LEU A 105 14.62 8.05 -10.35
C LEU A 105 16.01 8.11 -9.72
N LYS A 106 17.02 7.40 -10.24
CA LYS A 106 18.40 7.50 -9.74
C LYS A 106 18.93 8.93 -9.86
N THR A 107 18.73 9.58 -11.00
CA THR A 107 19.16 10.97 -11.21
C THR A 107 18.43 11.94 -10.28
N ALA A 108 17.15 11.71 -9.98
CA ALA A 108 16.36 12.54 -9.09
C ALA A 108 16.52 12.22 -7.59
N GLY A 109 17.38 11.26 -7.21
CA GLY A 109 17.46 10.81 -5.82
C GLY A 109 16.22 10.07 -5.32
N GLY A 110 15.44 9.49 -6.23
CA GLY A 110 14.17 8.78 -6.03
C GLY A 110 14.25 7.44 -5.31
N PHE A 111 15.36 7.16 -4.62
CA PHE A 111 15.55 5.94 -3.84
C PHE A 111 16.13 6.23 -2.46
N THR A 112 15.65 5.49 -1.46
CA THR A 112 16.24 5.47 -0.12
C THR A 112 17.59 4.76 -0.13
N LYS A 113 18.36 4.87 0.96
CA LYS A 113 19.60 4.07 1.19
C LYS A 113 19.37 2.55 1.23
N ARG A 114 18.12 2.08 1.18
CA ARG A 114 17.76 0.65 1.16
C ARG A 114 17.20 0.21 -0.19
N GLY A 115 17.30 1.02 -1.25
CA GLY A 115 16.77 0.61 -2.56
C GLY A 115 15.28 0.86 -2.75
N HIS A 116 14.55 1.28 -1.71
CA HIS A 116 13.11 1.54 -1.84
C HIS A 116 12.83 2.84 -2.60
N LEU A 117 11.85 2.80 -3.50
CA LEU A 117 11.33 3.95 -4.23
C LEU A 117 10.78 5.02 -3.26
N ILE A 118 11.18 6.28 -3.48
CA ILE A 118 10.62 7.44 -2.78
C ILE A 118 9.47 7.99 -3.62
N TRP A 119 8.24 7.68 -3.23
CA TRP A 119 7.02 7.95 -4.01
C TRP A 119 6.86 9.43 -4.43
N LYS A 120 7.26 10.37 -3.58
CA LYS A 120 7.18 11.81 -3.89
C LYS A 120 7.99 12.18 -5.13
N GLU A 121 9.10 11.49 -5.39
CA GLU A 121 9.96 11.78 -6.54
C GLU A 121 9.34 11.37 -7.88
N LEU A 122 8.20 10.65 -7.87
CA LEU A 122 7.41 10.47 -9.09
C LEU A 122 6.88 11.80 -9.63
N GLY A 123 6.58 12.78 -8.77
CA GLY A 123 6.25 14.13 -9.22
C GLY A 123 7.45 14.79 -9.91
N THR A 124 8.64 14.71 -9.30
CA THR A 124 9.88 15.28 -9.86
C THR A 124 10.22 14.69 -11.21
N VAL A 125 10.28 13.36 -11.34
CA VAL A 125 10.68 12.69 -12.61
C VAL A 125 9.64 12.83 -13.72
N THR A 126 8.42 13.26 -13.41
CA THR A 126 7.35 13.51 -14.39
C THR A 126 7.08 15.00 -14.61
N ASP A 127 7.99 15.87 -14.18
CA ASP A 127 7.87 17.33 -14.31
C ASP A 127 6.60 17.90 -13.67
N GLY A 128 6.20 17.31 -12.54
CA GLY A 128 5.01 17.68 -11.78
C GLY A 128 3.69 17.22 -12.38
N ARG A 129 3.69 16.44 -13.48
CA ARG A 129 2.46 15.98 -14.17
C ARG A 129 1.77 14.79 -13.50
N VAL A 130 2.45 14.09 -12.58
CA VAL A 130 1.89 12.95 -11.85
C VAL A 130 1.92 13.18 -10.36
N LYS A 131 0.80 12.86 -9.70
CA LYS A 131 0.69 12.76 -8.25
C LYS A 131 0.49 11.30 -7.83
N VAL A 132 1.04 10.95 -6.68
CA VAL A 132 0.80 9.65 -6.04
C VAL A 132 -0.20 9.84 -4.92
N ARG A 133 -1.31 9.12 -4.98
CA ARG A 133 -2.26 9.04 -3.87
C ARG A 133 -1.98 7.81 -3.00
N PHE A 134 -2.33 7.96 -1.73
CA PHE A 134 -2.22 6.96 -0.67
C PHE A 134 -3.62 6.72 -0.08
N PRO A 135 -4.57 6.16 -0.85
CA PRO A 135 -5.94 6.02 -0.37
C PRO A 135 -6.03 5.07 0.82
N LEU A 136 -7.13 5.21 1.58
CA LEU A 136 -7.54 4.18 2.53
C LEU A 136 -7.78 2.86 1.78
N LEU A 137 -7.26 1.77 2.33
CA LEU A 137 -7.45 0.45 1.77
C LEU A 137 -8.91 0.00 1.96
N SER A 138 -9.64 -0.16 0.86
CA SER A 138 -10.97 -0.78 0.82
C SER A 138 -11.31 -1.25 -0.60
N HIS A 139 -12.19 -2.23 -0.72
CA HIS A 139 -12.71 -2.69 -2.01
C HIS A 139 -13.42 -1.57 -2.78
N THR A 140 -14.20 -0.75 -2.08
CA THR A 140 -14.85 0.43 -2.66
C THR A 140 -13.84 1.39 -3.30
N GLN A 141 -12.70 1.61 -2.65
CA GLN A 141 -11.66 2.46 -3.22
C GLN A 141 -11.05 1.81 -4.46
N ILE A 142 -10.67 0.52 -4.40
CA ILE A 142 -10.10 -0.19 -5.56
C ILE A 142 -11.07 -0.12 -6.76
N GLY A 143 -12.34 -0.46 -6.55
CA GLY A 143 -13.37 -0.40 -7.59
C GLY A 143 -13.53 1.00 -8.20
N ARG A 144 -13.55 2.06 -7.38
CA ARG A 144 -13.62 3.46 -7.85
C ARG A 144 -12.43 3.85 -8.74
N GLU A 145 -11.23 3.37 -8.42
CA GLU A 145 -10.05 3.65 -9.26
C GLU A 145 -10.11 2.93 -10.60
N LEU A 146 -10.46 1.64 -10.57
CA LEU A 146 -10.58 0.83 -11.77
C LEU A 146 -11.67 1.37 -12.70
N ALA A 147 -12.85 1.73 -12.16
CA ALA A 147 -13.94 2.35 -12.92
C ALA A 147 -13.53 3.70 -13.56
N ALA A 148 -12.59 4.41 -12.94
CA ALA A 148 -12.03 5.64 -13.49
C ALA A 148 -10.81 5.41 -14.42
N GLY A 149 -10.55 4.16 -14.82
CA GLY A 149 -9.46 3.79 -15.73
C GLY A 149 -8.07 3.90 -15.11
N ARG A 150 -7.96 3.95 -13.78
CA ARG A 150 -6.69 4.04 -13.05
C ARG A 150 -6.32 2.67 -12.46
N PRO A 151 -5.27 2.01 -12.95
CA PRO A 151 -4.82 0.75 -12.36
C PRO A 151 -4.27 1.00 -10.95
N VAL A 152 -4.39 -0.01 -10.09
CA VAL A 152 -4.09 0.11 -8.66
C VAL A 152 -2.82 -0.67 -8.32
N ILE A 153 -1.80 0.02 -7.82
CA ILE A 153 -0.55 -0.60 -7.38
C ILE A 153 -0.79 -1.15 -5.97
N ALA A 154 -0.84 -2.47 -5.82
CA ALA A 154 -1.23 -3.15 -4.59
C ALA A 154 -0.04 -3.86 -3.94
N LYS A 155 0.12 -3.67 -2.63
CA LYS A 155 1.05 -4.44 -1.80
C LYS A 155 0.36 -5.69 -1.30
N ILE A 156 0.98 -6.84 -1.56
CA ILE A 156 0.59 -8.15 -1.07
C ILE A 156 1.75 -8.81 -0.33
N LEU A 157 1.48 -9.94 0.32
CA LEU A 157 2.53 -10.83 0.82
C LEU A 157 2.46 -12.17 0.10
N LEU A 158 3.52 -12.51 -0.65
CA LEU A 158 3.69 -13.85 -1.23
C LEU A 158 3.97 -14.83 -0.09
N SER A 159 3.26 -15.97 -0.12
CA SER A 159 3.31 -16.99 0.94
C SER A 159 3.12 -16.42 2.35
N GLY A 160 2.41 -15.27 2.47
CA GLY A 160 2.12 -14.60 3.73
C GLY A 160 3.28 -13.83 4.38
N SER A 161 4.47 -13.80 3.80
CA SER A 161 5.66 -13.18 4.45
C SER A 161 6.50 -12.28 3.55
N VAL A 162 6.61 -12.57 2.25
CA VAL A 162 7.49 -11.83 1.34
C VAL A 162 6.72 -10.66 0.74
N GLN A 163 7.17 -9.43 1.02
CA GLN A 163 6.56 -8.23 0.45
C GLN A 163 6.67 -8.25 -1.07
N HIS A 164 5.54 -8.08 -1.74
CA HIS A 164 5.48 -7.97 -3.19
C HIS A 164 4.49 -6.89 -3.62
N TRP A 165 4.75 -6.30 -4.78
CA TRP A 165 3.88 -5.30 -5.39
C TRP A 165 3.43 -5.78 -6.76
N VAL A 166 2.12 -5.65 -7.01
CA VAL A 166 1.48 -6.01 -8.28
C VAL A 166 0.61 -4.86 -8.76
N LEU A 167 0.27 -4.86 -10.05
CA LEU A 167 -0.62 -3.86 -10.62
C LEU A 167 -2.00 -4.49 -10.89
N ILE A 168 -2.99 -4.17 -10.06
CA ILE A 168 -4.38 -4.56 -10.31
C ILE A 168 -4.89 -3.74 -11.50
N ILE A 169 -5.32 -4.44 -12.54
CA ILE A 169 -5.80 -3.85 -13.80
C ILE A 169 -7.29 -4.09 -14.03
N GLY A 170 -7.93 -4.91 -13.21
CA GLY A 170 -9.34 -5.20 -13.38
C GLY A 170 -9.94 -6.01 -12.26
N GLN A 171 -11.25 -6.17 -12.37
CA GLN A 171 -12.09 -6.97 -11.51
C GLN A 171 -13.11 -7.71 -12.38
N GLU A 172 -13.35 -8.98 -12.06
CA GLU A 172 -14.40 -9.81 -12.62
C GLU A 172 -15.14 -10.52 -11.48
N GLY A 173 -16.34 -10.02 -11.17
CA GLY A 173 -17.07 -10.48 -10.00
C GLY A 173 -16.27 -10.17 -8.73
N PRO A 174 -16.00 -11.15 -7.84
CA PRO A 174 -15.18 -10.93 -6.65
C PRO A 174 -13.67 -10.93 -6.94
N ASN A 175 -13.24 -11.30 -8.15
CA ASN A 175 -11.84 -11.59 -8.45
C ASN A 175 -11.12 -10.36 -9.00
N TYR A 176 -10.00 -9.99 -8.40
CA TYR A 176 -9.08 -9.01 -8.99
C TYR A 176 -8.09 -9.68 -9.95
N TRP A 177 -7.87 -9.04 -11.10
CA TRP A 177 -6.87 -9.42 -12.07
C TRP A 177 -5.70 -8.44 -12.04
N ALA A 178 -4.47 -8.96 -12.02
CA ALA A 178 -3.26 -8.17 -11.85
C ALA A 178 -2.15 -8.54 -12.83
N LEU A 179 -1.32 -7.57 -13.18
CA LEU A 179 -0.01 -7.78 -13.79
C LEU A 179 1.01 -7.96 -12.66
N ASP A 180 1.59 -9.15 -12.59
CA ASP A 180 2.61 -9.53 -11.63
C ASP A 180 4.03 -9.33 -12.22
N PRO A 181 4.86 -8.44 -11.65
CA PRO A 181 6.25 -8.27 -12.06
C PRO A 181 7.13 -9.53 -12.00
N LEU A 182 6.73 -10.57 -11.26
CA LEU A 182 7.42 -11.86 -11.16
C LEU A 182 6.83 -12.94 -12.07
N SER A 183 5.80 -12.63 -12.86
CA SER A 183 5.17 -13.60 -13.77
C SER A 183 6.19 -14.25 -14.70
N ARG A 184 6.01 -15.55 -14.94
CA ARG A 184 6.84 -16.32 -15.87
C ARG A 184 6.29 -16.32 -17.28
N ASP A 185 4.98 -16.23 -17.39
CA ASP A 185 4.25 -16.44 -18.64
C ASP A 185 3.72 -15.12 -19.23
N TRP A 186 3.92 -13.99 -18.52
CA TRP A 186 3.57 -12.64 -18.96
C TRP A 186 2.07 -12.45 -19.20
N GLU A 187 1.25 -13.26 -18.53
CA GLU A 187 -0.21 -13.18 -18.56
C GLU A 187 -0.76 -12.61 -17.25
N PRO A 188 -1.85 -11.83 -17.30
CA PRO A 188 -2.56 -11.39 -16.10
C PRO A 188 -2.95 -12.57 -15.22
N VAL A 189 -2.81 -12.40 -13.90
CA VAL A 189 -3.10 -13.44 -12.91
C VAL A 189 -4.20 -12.98 -11.96
N GLN A 190 -5.03 -13.92 -11.51
CA GLN A 190 -5.95 -13.66 -10.41
C GLN A 190 -5.17 -13.41 -9.13
N LEU A 191 -5.46 -12.31 -8.43
CA LEU A 191 -4.69 -11.89 -7.26
C LEU A 191 -4.70 -12.94 -6.13
N SER A 192 -5.79 -13.71 -6.04
CA SER A 192 -5.98 -14.82 -5.09
C SER A 192 -4.99 -15.98 -5.27
N ILE A 193 -4.38 -16.11 -6.44
CA ILE A 193 -3.31 -17.08 -6.69
C ILE A 193 -2.02 -16.65 -5.98
N LEU A 194 -1.77 -15.34 -5.87
CA LEU A 194 -0.54 -14.79 -5.31
C LEU A 194 -0.62 -14.58 -3.79
N SER A 195 -1.78 -14.16 -3.29
CA SER A 195 -1.97 -13.84 -1.88
C SER A 195 -3.44 -13.90 -1.47
N GLN A 196 -3.69 -14.08 -0.18
CA GLN A 196 -5.04 -13.96 0.39
C GLN A 196 -5.37 -12.52 0.77
N LYS A 197 -4.36 -11.64 0.93
CA LYS A 197 -4.55 -10.31 1.51
C LYS A 197 -3.88 -9.19 0.74
N ILE A 198 -4.53 -8.03 0.75
CA ILE A 198 -3.99 -6.74 0.31
C ILE A 198 -3.64 -5.92 1.56
N TYR A 199 -2.46 -5.32 1.56
CA TYR A 199 -1.92 -4.59 2.73
C TYR A 199 -1.85 -3.09 2.52
N ALA A 200 -1.79 -2.64 1.27
CA ALA A 200 -1.80 -1.22 0.90
C ALA A 200 -2.08 -1.06 -0.59
N ILE A 201 -2.59 0.11 -0.97
CA ILE A 201 -2.75 0.50 -2.37
C ILE A 201 -2.13 1.87 -2.64
N ARG A 202 -1.64 2.07 -3.85
CA ARG A 202 -1.20 3.36 -4.41
C ARG A 202 -1.86 3.56 -5.75
N VAL A 203 -2.11 4.81 -6.08
CA VAL A 203 -2.73 5.20 -7.35
C VAL A 203 -1.94 6.36 -7.91
N LEU A 204 -1.61 6.28 -9.19
CA LEU A 204 -1.04 7.40 -9.93
C LEU A 204 -2.18 8.15 -10.63
N GLU A 205 -2.14 9.47 -10.58
CA GLU A 205 -3.09 10.34 -11.28
C GLU A 205 -2.38 11.54 -11.89
N LYS A 206 -3.02 12.14 -12.90
CA LYS A 206 -2.56 13.41 -13.46
C LYS A 206 -2.69 14.50 -12.40
N ALA A 207 -1.66 15.33 -12.30
CA ALA A 207 -1.56 16.41 -11.32
C ALA A 207 -2.47 17.61 -11.62
#